data_AF-A0A5C7KAD9-F1
#
_entry.id   AF-A0A5C7KAD9-F1
#
_cell.length_a   1.000
_cell.length_b   1.000
_cell.length_c   1.000
_cell.angle_alpha   90.00
_cell.angle_beta   90.00
_cell.angle_gamma   90.00
#
_symmetry.space_group_name_H-M   'P 1'
#
loop_
_entity.id
_entity.type
_entity.pdbx_description
1 polymer ?
#
loop_
_entity_poly.entity_id
_entity_poly.type
_entity_poly.pdbx_seq_one_letter_code
_entity_poly.pdbx_strand_id
1 'polypeptide(L)'
;MSGFENYEQELFDLDREILHYATLCGVDISDHAAIKACMAQPQADWAHDKSRETLRGLLILRVKIEEEMLTLGQKPPELAGW
;
A
#
# COMPACT_ATOMS: atom_id res chain seq x y z
N MET A 1 10.63 14.21 12.68
CA MET A 1 9.32 14.85 12.86
C MET A 1 8.39 14.14 11.92
N SER A 2 7.45 13.36 12.46
CA SER A 2 6.37 12.76 11.67
C SER A 2 5.58 13.87 10.99
N GLY A 3 5.26 13.71 9.70
CA GLY A 3 4.37 14.60 8.96
C GLY A 3 2.89 14.22 9.07
N PHE A 4 2.58 13.13 9.79
CA PHE A 4 1.23 12.61 9.99
C PHE A 4 0.67 13.15 11.30
N GLU A 5 -0.35 14.01 11.22
CA GLU A 5 -1.01 14.62 12.39
C GLU A 5 -2.16 13.74 12.91
N ASN A 6 -2.71 12.88 12.07
CA ASN A 6 -3.80 11.96 12.39
C ASN A 6 -3.62 10.62 11.68
N TYR A 7 -2.77 9.77 12.27
CA TYR A 7 -2.42 8.46 11.72
C TYR A 7 -3.63 7.64 11.28
N GLU A 8 -4.72 7.56 12.06
CA GLU A 8 -5.87 6.72 11.69
C GLU A 8 -6.52 7.17 10.38
N GLN A 9 -6.82 8.47 10.25
CA GLN A 9 -7.46 9.02 9.06
C GLN A 9 -6.53 8.92 7.84
N GLU A 10 -5.26 9.28 8.03
CA GLU A 10 -4.29 9.29 6.94
C GLU A 10 -3.96 7.86 6.46
N LEU A 11 -3.95 6.87 7.36
CA LEU A 11 -3.81 5.47 7.00
C LEU A 11 -5.05 4.95 6.26
N PHE A 12 -6.25 5.36 6.68
CA PHE A 12 -7.48 5.01 5.99
C PHE A 12 -7.52 5.54 4.56
N ASP A 13 -7.11 6.80 4.36
CA ASP A 13 -7.04 7.39 3.01
C ASP A 13 -5.96 6.72 2.16
N LEU A 14 -4.82 6.38 2.76
CA LEU A 14 -3.78 5.59 2.09
C LEU A 14 -4.28 4.20 1.69
N ASP A 15 -5.03 3.51 2.55
CA ASP A 15 -5.59 2.18 2.29
C ASP A 15 -6.59 2.23 1.13
N ARG A 16 -7.38 3.31 1.01
CA ARG A 16 -8.27 3.52 -0.15
C ARG A 16 -7.50 3.65 -1.46
N GLU A 17 -6.40 4.40 -1.46
CA GLU A 17 -5.54 4.54 -2.64
C GLU A 17 -4.87 3.21 -3.00
N ILE A 18 -4.40 2.44 -2.01
CA ILE A 18 -3.85 1.09 -2.23
C ILE A 18 -4.88 0.19 -2.91
N LEU A 19 -6.12 0.16 -2.41
CA LEU A 19 -7.20 -0.64 -3.00
C LEU A 19 -7.55 -0.19 -4.42
N HIS A 20 -7.52 1.11 -4.69
CA HIS A 20 -7.72 1.65 -6.03
C HIS A 20 -6.65 1.14 -7.02
N TYR A 21 -5.37 1.29 -6.68
CA TYR A 21 -4.29 0.86 -7.56
C TYR A 21 -4.14 -0.66 -7.65
N ALA A 22 -4.51 -1.41 -6.60
CA ALA A 22 -4.64 -2.87 -6.65
C ALA A 22 -5.67 -3.31 -7.69
N THR A 23 -6.83 -2.62 -7.73
CA THR A 23 -7.87 -2.86 -8.74
C THR A 23 -7.35 -2.58 -10.15
N LEU A 24 -6.62 -1.48 -10.35
CA LEU A 24 -5.99 -1.17 -11.65
C LEU A 24 -4.94 -2.21 -12.08
N CYS A 25 -4.26 -2.82 -11.11
CA CYS A 25 -3.30 -3.90 -11.34
C CYS A 25 -3.97 -5.28 -11.48
N GLY A 26 -5.29 -5.38 -11.26
CA GLY A 26 -6.04 -6.64 -11.30
C GLY A 26 -5.66 -7.62 -10.19
N VAL A 27 -5.23 -7.12 -9.03
CA VAL A 27 -4.79 -7.93 -7.89
C VAL A 27 -5.66 -7.69 -6.66
N ASP A 28 -5.86 -8.75 -5.89
CA ASP A 28 -6.44 -8.70 -4.55
C ASP A 28 -5.33 -8.45 -3.53
N ILE A 29 -5.47 -7.42 -2.69
CA ILE A 29 -4.51 -7.10 -1.62
C ILE A 29 -4.40 -8.21 -0.57
N SER A 30 -5.46 -8.99 -0.37
CA SER A 30 -5.42 -10.14 0.54
C SER A 30 -4.61 -11.32 -0.03
N ASP A 31 -4.33 -11.35 -1.34
CA ASP A 31 -3.52 -12.38 -1.98
C ASP A 31 -2.06 -11.94 -2.14
N HIS A 32 -1.23 -12.32 -1.17
CA HIS A 32 0.19 -11.96 -1.11
C HIS A 32 0.98 -12.47 -2.31
N ALA A 33 0.61 -13.65 -2.82
CA ALA A 33 1.28 -14.25 -3.96
C ALA A 33 0.96 -13.48 -5.25
N ALA A 34 -0.30 -13.07 -5.42
CA ALA A 34 -0.72 -12.23 -6.53
C ALA A 34 -0.02 -10.86 -6.52
N ILE A 35 0.07 -10.22 -5.36
CA ILE A 35 0.82 -8.95 -5.21
C ILE A 35 2.28 -9.15 -5.59
N LYS A 36 2.95 -10.16 -5.04
CA LYS A 36 4.36 -10.43 -5.35
C LYS A 36 4.58 -10.72 -6.83
N ALA A 37 3.68 -11.48 -7.45
CA ALA A 37 3.72 -11.78 -8.89
C ALA A 37 3.54 -10.51 -9.72
N CYS A 38 2.55 -9.66 -9.39
CA CYS A 38 2.33 -8.36 -10.03
C CYS A 38 3.59 -7.51 -9.98
N MET A 39 4.20 -7.34 -8.81
CA MET A 39 5.42 -6.54 -8.62
C MET A 39 6.63 -7.04 -9.43
N ALA A 40 6.66 -8.33 -9.77
CA ALA A 40 7.73 -8.95 -10.55
C ALA A 40 7.47 -8.96 -12.06
N GLN A 41 6.31 -8.50 -12.53
CA GLN A 41 5.99 -8.50 -13.96
C GLN A 41 6.96 -7.59 -14.74
N PRO A 42 7.48 -8.06 -15.89
CA PRO A 42 8.18 -7.21 -16.84
C PRO A 42 7.32 -6.01 -17.24
N GLN A 43 7.96 -4.90 -17.59
CA GLN A 43 7.29 -3.73 -18.15
C GLN A 43 6.49 -4.14 -19.40
N ALA A 44 5.23 -3.72 -19.46
CA ALA A 44 4.31 -4.08 -20.53
C ALA A 44 3.88 -2.85 -21.31
N ASP A 45 3.12 -1.97 -20.66
CA ASP A 45 2.70 -0.68 -21.18
C ASP A 45 2.75 0.38 -20.08
N TRP A 46 2.91 1.63 -20.51
CA TRP A 46 3.16 2.74 -19.61
C TRP A 46 2.08 2.93 -18.54
N ALA A 47 0.80 2.70 -18.86
CA ALA A 47 -0.29 2.92 -17.91
C ALA A 47 -0.33 1.85 -16.82
N HIS A 48 -0.18 0.57 -17.18
CA HIS A 48 -0.11 -0.52 -16.21
C HIS A 48 1.19 -0.48 -15.41
N ASP A 49 2.31 -0.14 -16.05
CA ASP A 49 3.60 0.02 -15.39
C ASP A 49 3.55 1.14 -14.35
N LYS A 50 2.94 2.28 -14.67
CA LYS A 50 2.74 3.38 -13.72
C LYS A 50 1.82 3.00 -12.57
N SER A 51 0.72 2.30 -12.85
CA SER A 51 -0.20 1.84 -11.80
C SER A 51 0.50 0.90 -10.81
N ARG A 52 1.34 -0.01 -11.33
CA ARG A 52 2.14 -0.93 -10.51
C ARG A 52 3.24 -0.22 -9.71
N GLU A 53 3.96 0.73 -10.33
CA GLU A 53 4.95 1.57 -9.64
C GLU A 53 4.29 2.35 -8.49
N THR A 54 3.13 2.95 -8.73
CA THR A 54 2.37 3.67 -7.69
C THR A 54 1.90 2.74 -6.59
N LEU A 55 1.29 1.59 -6.92
CA LEU A 55 0.88 0.60 -5.92
C LEU A 55 2.06 0.18 -5.02
N ARG A 56 3.23 -0.06 -5.61
CA ARG A 56 4.45 -0.39 -4.87
C ARG A 56 4.86 0.73 -3.93
N GLY A 57 4.83 1.97 -4.39
CA GLY A 57 5.15 3.16 -3.58
C GLY A 57 4.21 3.30 -2.38
N LEU A 58 2.90 3.13 -2.60
CA LEU A 58 1.88 3.23 -1.56
C LEU A 58 2.03 2.12 -0.51
N LEU A 59 2.28 0.86 -0.92
CA LEU A 59 2.53 -0.24 0.00
C LEU A 59 3.79 -0.01 0.85
N ILE A 60 4.87 0.52 0.27
CA ILE A 60 6.08 0.87 1.02
C ILE A 60 5.80 2.00 2.01
N LEU A 61 5.08 3.04 1.59
CA LEU A 61 4.71 4.15 2.45
C LEU A 61 3.87 3.67 3.64
N ARG A 62 2.90 2.78 3.38
CA ARG A 62 2.05 2.17 4.40
C ARG A 62 2.87 1.47 5.47
N VAL A 63 3.81 0.61 5.08
CA VAL A 63 4.74 -0.07 6.01
C VAL A 63 5.57 0.93 6.82
N LYS A 64 6.04 2.02 6.20
CA LYS A 64 6.82 3.06 6.91
C LYS A 64 6.00 3.77 7.98
N ILE A 65 4.72 4.02 7.71
CA ILE A 65 3.81 4.63 8.69
C ILE A 65 3.50 3.63 9.80
N GLU A 66 3.26 2.35 9.48
CA GLU A 66 3.06 1.30 10.50
C GLU A 66 4.27 1.18 11.43
N GLU A 67 5.48 1.17 10.87
CA GLU A 67 6.74 1.18 11.64
C GLU A 67 6.78 2.39 12.59
N GLU A 68 6.42 3.59 12.11
CA GLU A 68 6.40 4.80 12.94
C GLU A 68 5.33 4.72 14.05
N MET A 69 4.11 4.30 13.74
CA MET A 69 3.04 4.08 14.72
C MET A 69 3.49 3.11 15.82
N LEU A 70 4.13 2.00 15.44
CA LEU A 70 4.69 1.03 16.39
C LEU A 70 5.78 1.67 17.28
N THR A 71 6.66 2.50 16.72
CA THR A 71 7.68 3.20 17.53
C THR A 71 7.09 4.19 18.52
N LEU A 72 5.89 4.70 18.24
CA LEU A 72 5.12 5.58 19.12
C LEU A 72 4.23 4.80 20.11
N GLY A 73 4.27 3.47 20.10
CA GLY A 73 3.46 2.60 20.97
C GLY A 73 2.00 2.46 20.53
N GLN A 74 1.67 2.84 19.30
CA GLN A 74 0.36 2.67 18.70
C GLN A 74 0.24 1.32 17.99
N LYS A 75 -1.00 0.84 17.79
CA LYS A 75 -1.28 -0.36 17.00
C LYS A 75 -1.86 0.06 15.64
N PRO A 76 -1.16 -0.19 14.52
CA PRO A 76 -1.71 0.05 13.20
C PRO A 76 -2.96 -0.81 12.93
N PRO A 77 -3.98 -0.28 12.25
CA PRO A 77 -5.10 -1.09 11.77
C PRO A 77 -4.67 -2.01 10.62
N GLU A 78 -5.32 -3.18 10.54
CA GLU A 78 -5.04 -4.19 9.52
C GLU A 78 -5.44 -3.70 8.12
N LEU A 79 -4.56 -3.93 7.13
CA LEU A 79 -4.90 -3.72 5.72
C LEU A 79 -5.49 -5.00 5.17
N ALA A 80 -6.81 -5.08 4.96
CA ALA A 80 -7.46 -6.26 4.36
C ALA A 80 -7.11 -7.61 5.03
N GLY A 81 -6.97 -7.61 6.36
CA GLY A 81 -6.64 -8.81 7.17
C GLY A 81 -5.14 -9.10 7.33
N TRP A 82 -4.29 -8.10 7.06
CA TRP A 82 -2.85 -8.10 7.32
C TRP A 82 -2.51 -7.60 8.72
#